data_AF-A0A8S9QFM4-F1
#
_entry.id   AF-A0A8S9QFM4-F1
#
_cell.length_a   1.000
_cell.length_b   1.000
_cell.length_c   1.000
_cell.angle_alpha   90.00
_cell.angle_beta   90.00
_cell.angle_gamma   90.00
#
_symmetry.space_group_name_H-M   'P 1'
#
loop_
_entity.id
_entity.type
_entity.pdbx_description
1 polymer ?
#
loop_
_entity_poly.entity_id
_entity_poly.type
_entity_poly.pdbx_seq_one_letter_code
_entity_poly.pdbx_strand_id
1 'polypeptide(L)'
;MIPGSTYKLNNFFGSKTKNVYRVADPDVTIAFSWNFVLSVLKDSSIRFPEDRFRFHGYEQFEAACDLRGDLYDYIGHIRLVNEQTLNESLVLDEVEIAYMRRILVHLYIWDKAATDFCEKFKSLGKPPSVILVTTVNPKRFGGALSLSSLSSSRVFFDMDVQPTREYLAWLESNSEVANRVNAEIVTKAETATIGELLSYMKQEEANV
;
A
#
# COMPACT_ATOMS: atom_id res chain seq x y z
N MET A 1 4.64 -21.23 6.49
CA MET A 1 5.94 -20.56 6.75
C MET A 1 5.67 -19.41 7.69
N ILE A 2 6.61 -19.13 8.60
CA ILE A 2 6.48 -18.05 9.59
C ILE A 2 7.19 -16.81 9.03
N PRO A 3 6.51 -15.66 8.92
CA PRO A 3 7.15 -14.40 8.53
C PRO A 3 8.35 -14.06 9.42
N GLY A 4 9.41 -13.47 8.83
CA GLY A 4 10.64 -13.11 9.55
C GLY A 4 11.56 -14.30 9.90
N SER A 5 11.15 -15.55 9.62
CA SER A 5 12.00 -16.72 9.84
C SER A 5 12.83 -17.06 8.60
N THR A 6 14.07 -17.52 8.83
CA THR A 6 14.96 -18.01 7.76
C THR A 6 14.79 -19.51 7.55
N TYR A 7 14.78 -19.93 6.29
CA TYR A 7 14.62 -21.33 5.91
C TYR A 7 15.69 -21.76 4.90
N LYS A 8 16.07 -23.03 4.99
CA LYS A 8 16.75 -23.75 3.90
C LYS A 8 15.68 -24.50 3.09
N LEU A 9 15.61 -24.22 1.79
CA LEU A 9 14.74 -24.88 0.84
C LEU A 9 15.58 -25.75 -0.12
N ASN A 10 15.25 -27.03 -0.24
CA ASN A 10 15.84 -27.96 -1.19
C ASN A 10 14.75 -28.58 -2.07
N ASN A 11 15.14 -29.14 -3.21
CA ASN A 11 14.26 -29.74 -4.21
C ASN A 11 13.17 -28.75 -4.65
N PHE A 12 13.55 -27.77 -5.47
CA PHE A 12 12.63 -26.77 -6.00
C PHE A 12 12.82 -26.59 -7.50
N PHE A 13 11.82 -26.04 -8.17
CA PHE A 13 11.92 -25.63 -9.56
C PHE A 13 12.15 -24.12 -9.66
N GLY A 14 13.03 -23.73 -10.58
CA GLY A 14 13.17 -22.34 -11.01
C GLY A 14 12.50 -22.16 -12.36
N SER A 15 11.78 -21.07 -12.54
CA SER A 15 11.21 -20.68 -13.84
C SER A 15 11.36 -19.17 -14.04
N LYS A 16 11.27 -18.71 -15.29
CA LYS A 16 11.34 -17.28 -15.57
C LYS A 16 10.14 -16.55 -14.94
N THR A 17 10.41 -15.50 -14.18
CA THR A 17 9.38 -14.65 -13.58
C THR A 17 8.55 -13.99 -14.70
N LYS A 18 7.24 -13.93 -14.50
CA LYS A 18 6.35 -13.17 -15.39
C LYS A 18 6.54 -11.68 -15.13
N ASN A 19 6.50 -10.86 -16.18
CA ASN A 19 6.60 -9.40 -16.07
C ASN A 19 5.26 -8.75 -15.62
N VAL A 20 4.48 -9.46 -14.80
CA VAL A 20 3.17 -9.02 -14.34
C VAL A 20 3.11 -9.15 -12.84
N TYR A 21 2.79 -8.06 -12.15
CA TYR A 21 2.70 -7.98 -10.69
C TYR A 21 3.98 -8.47 -9.98
N ARG A 22 5.13 -8.03 -10.46
CA ARG A 22 6.43 -8.50 -9.97
C ARG A 22 6.83 -7.77 -8.70
N VAL A 23 7.06 -8.53 -7.63
CA VAL A 23 7.40 -8.00 -6.30
C VAL A 23 8.91 -7.89 -6.04
N ALA A 24 9.75 -8.46 -6.89
CA ALA A 24 11.20 -8.50 -6.69
C ALA A 24 11.95 -8.45 -8.03
N ASP A 25 13.15 -7.88 -8.02
CA ASP A 25 14.00 -7.72 -9.21
C ASP A 25 14.46 -9.04 -9.86
N PRO A 26 14.68 -10.16 -9.14
CA PRO A 26 15.14 -11.39 -9.78
C PRO A 26 14.17 -11.94 -10.84
N ASP A 27 14.73 -12.30 -11.99
CA ASP A 27 13.99 -12.86 -13.13
C ASP A 27 13.62 -14.35 -12.96
N VAL A 28 13.78 -14.90 -11.75
CA VAL A 28 13.49 -16.30 -11.44
C VAL A 28 12.47 -16.40 -10.32
N THR A 29 11.39 -17.15 -10.59
CA THR A 29 10.40 -17.56 -9.59
C THR A 29 10.68 -18.99 -9.16
N ILE A 30 10.67 -19.21 -7.84
CA ILE A 30 10.83 -20.53 -7.23
C ILE A 30 9.44 -21.16 -7.02
N ALA A 31 9.27 -22.40 -7.47
CA ALA A 31 8.10 -23.23 -7.22
C ALA A 31 8.47 -24.47 -6.41
N PHE A 32 7.62 -24.82 -5.44
CA PHE A 32 7.84 -25.99 -4.60
C PHE A 32 7.56 -27.25 -5.42
N SER A 33 8.49 -28.20 -5.43
CA SER A 33 8.26 -29.51 -6.05
C SER A 33 7.42 -30.38 -5.12
N TRP A 34 6.97 -31.54 -5.60
CA TRP A 34 6.26 -32.54 -4.78
C TRP A 34 7.13 -33.13 -3.65
N ASN A 35 8.46 -33.07 -3.77
CA ASN A 35 9.43 -33.59 -2.80
C ASN A 35 10.28 -32.46 -2.18
N PHE A 36 9.75 -31.24 -2.11
CA PHE A 36 10.44 -30.11 -1.51
C PHE A 36 10.79 -30.42 -0.05
N VAL A 37 11.97 -29.95 0.39
CA VAL A 37 12.39 -30.05 1.79
C VAL A 37 12.64 -28.65 2.33
N LEU A 38 11.80 -28.23 3.27
CA LEU A 38 11.90 -26.93 3.94
C LEU A 38 12.26 -27.12 5.42
N SER A 39 13.38 -26.54 5.86
CA SER A 39 13.85 -26.62 7.26
C SER A 39 14.19 -25.25 7.80
N VAL A 40 13.82 -24.96 9.05
CA VAL A 40 14.19 -23.70 9.74
C VAL A 40 15.70 -23.61 9.88
N LEU A 41 16.28 -22.47 9.52
CA LEU A 41 17.70 -22.18 9.67
C LEU A 41 17.90 -21.29 10.91
N LYS A 42 18.34 -21.88 12.03
CA LYS A 42 18.46 -21.19 13.33
C LYS A 42 19.77 -20.41 13.50
N ASP A 43 20.87 -20.93 12.95
CA ASP A 43 22.23 -20.38 13.15
C ASP A 43 22.92 -20.11 11.82
N SER A 44 22.44 -19.07 11.13
CA SER A 44 23.04 -18.60 9.89
C SER A 44 24.17 -17.62 10.21
N SER A 45 25.42 -17.92 9.81
CA SER A 45 26.50 -16.92 9.78
C SER A 45 26.25 -15.84 8.72
N ILE A 46 25.33 -16.11 7.79
CA ILE A 46 24.91 -15.19 6.73
C ILE A 46 23.89 -14.23 7.34
N ARG A 47 24.22 -12.94 7.34
CA ARG A 47 23.26 -11.88 7.67
C ARG A 47 22.37 -11.64 6.46
N PHE A 48 21.14 -12.13 6.53
CA PHE A 48 20.11 -11.74 5.58
C PHE A 48 19.63 -10.32 5.93
N PRO A 49 19.47 -9.43 4.96
CA PRO A 49 18.81 -8.16 5.19
C PRO A 49 17.39 -8.42 5.75
N GLU A 50 17.06 -7.83 6.91
CA GLU A 50 15.82 -8.13 7.63
C GLU A 50 14.57 -7.69 6.86
N ASP A 51 14.67 -6.71 5.97
CA ASP A 51 13.64 -6.37 4.99
C ASP A 51 14.25 -5.66 3.77
N ARG A 52 13.68 -5.90 2.58
CA ARG A 52 13.96 -5.10 1.38
C ARG A 52 12.67 -4.42 0.95
N PHE A 53 12.61 -3.11 1.15
CA PHE A 53 11.53 -2.27 0.66
C PHE A 53 11.89 -1.63 -0.68
N ARG A 54 10.94 -1.58 -1.59
CA ARG A 54 11.05 -0.98 -2.93
C ARG A 54 10.22 0.30 -2.98
N PHE A 55 10.77 1.37 -2.41
CA PHE A 55 10.11 2.67 -2.37
C PHE A 55 10.12 3.37 -3.72
N HIS A 56 8.98 3.94 -4.10
CA HIS A 56 8.82 4.77 -5.27
C HIS A 56 8.15 6.09 -4.93
N GLY A 57 8.52 7.13 -5.67
CA GLY A 57 7.88 8.43 -5.63
C GLY A 57 6.63 8.47 -6.51
N TYR A 58 5.88 9.56 -6.40
CA TYR A 58 4.63 9.75 -7.14
C TYR A 58 4.78 9.57 -8.65
N GLU A 59 5.77 10.21 -9.28
CA GLU A 59 5.95 10.15 -10.74
C GLU A 59 6.13 8.71 -11.24
N GLN A 60 6.78 7.87 -10.44
CA GLN A 60 7.00 6.46 -10.76
C GLN A 60 5.72 5.65 -10.60
N PHE A 61 4.91 5.94 -9.58
CA PHE A 61 3.57 5.35 -9.44
C PHE A 61 2.62 5.79 -10.56
N GLU A 62 2.63 7.07 -10.92
CA GLU A 62 1.83 7.65 -12.01
C GLU A 62 2.20 7.02 -13.36
N ALA A 63 3.50 6.84 -13.63
CA ALA A 63 3.98 6.16 -14.84
C ALA A 63 3.63 4.66 -14.87
N ALA A 64 3.54 4.01 -13.69
CA ALA A 64 3.23 2.60 -13.57
C ALA A 64 1.72 2.27 -13.52
N CYS A 65 0.86 3.29 -13.43
CA CYS A 65 -0.60 3.15 -13.37
C CYS A 65 -1.13 2.20 -14.45
N ASP A 66 -1.91 1.22 -14.01
CA ASP A 66 -2.63 0.28 -14.89
C ASP A 66 -1.78 -0.60 -15.80
N LEU A 67 -0.45 -0.48 -15.75
CA LEU A 67 0.48 -1.30 -16.54
C LEU A 67 0.60 -2.74 -16.05
N ARG A 68 0.10 -3.04 -14.84
CA ARG A 68 0.20 -4.36 -14.18
C ARG A 68 1.65 -4.87 -14.08
N GLY A 69 2.62 -3.95 -14.05
CA GLY A 69 4.05 -4.26 -14.02
C GLY A 69 4.55 -4.58 -12.62
N ASP A 70 5.62 -3.93 -12.21
CA ASP A 70 6.19 -4.13 -10.88
C ASP A 70 5.26 -3.59 -9.78
N LEU A 71 5.28 -4.28 -8.65
CA LEU A 71 4.64 -3.86 -7.41
C LEU A 71 5.69 -3.24 -6.49
N TYR A 72 5.27 -2.19 -5.81
CA TYR A 72 6.15 -1.32 -5.04
C TYR A 72 5.65 -1.15 -3.61
N ASP A 73 6.48 -0.58 -2.77
CA ASP A 73 6.14 -0.30 -1.38
C ASP A 73 5.89 1.20 -1.22
N TYR A 74 4.80 1.54 -0.54
CA TYR A 74 4.39 2.91 -0.29
C TYR A 74 4.56 3.26 1.18
N ILE A 75 5.19 4.40 1.46
CA ILE A 75 5.27 4.99 2.80
C ILE A 75 4.76 6.43 2.78
N GLY A 76 3.95 6.78 3.77
CA GLY A 76 3.41 8.12 3.92
C GLY A 76 2.78 8.34 5.29
N HIS A 77 2.46 9.59 5.60
CA HIS A 77 1.69 9.91 6.80
C HIS A 77 0.18 9.81 6.50
N ILE A 78 -0.59 9.37 7.49
CA ILE A 78 -2.04 9.22 7.37
C ILE A 78 -2.71 10.56 7.68
N ARG A 79 -3.54 11.04 6.76
CA ARG A 79 -4.35 12.26 6.93
C ARG A 79 -5.81 11.93 7.26
N LEU A 80 -6.40 11.07 6.44
CA LEU A 80 -7.78 10.64 6.55
C LEU A 80 -7.84 9.11 6.54
N VAL A 81 -8.83 8.56 7.23
CA VAL A 81 -9.23 7.15 7.10
C VAL A 81 -10.71 7.16 6.76
N ASN A 82 -11.09 6.50 5.66
CA ASN A 82 -12.45 6.54 5.12
C ASN A 82 -13.02 7.97 4.98
N GLU A 83 -12.19 8.89 4.46
CA GLU A 83 -12.55 10.30 4.29
C GLU A 83 -12.87 11.06 5.59
N GLN A 84 -12.62 10.45 6.75
CA GLN A 84 -12.81 11.07 8.06
C GLN A 84 -11.47 11.52 8.63
N THR A 85 -11.47 12.73 9.19
CA THR A 85 -10.31 13.27 9.92
C THR A 85 -10.04 12.44 11.16
N LEU A 86 -8.78 12.08 11.36
CA LEU A 86 -8.30 11.44 12.58
C LEU A 86 -8.21 12.49 13.72
N ASN A 87 -9.35 13.03 14.15
CA ASN A 87 -9.50 14.02 15.23
C ASN A 87 -8.45 15.15 15.26
N GLU A 88 -8.71 16.24 14.52
CA GLU A 88 -8.39 17.61 14.92
C GLU A 88 -9.11 18.60 13.97
N SER A 89 -9.78 19.60 14.57
CA SER A 89 -10.48 20.67 13.86
C SER A 89 -9.48 21.56 13.13
N LEU A 90 -9.26 21.29 11.84
CA LEU A 90 -8.49 22.17 10.96
C LEU A 90 -9.43 22.78 9.92
N VAL A 91 -9.78 24.05 10.12
CA VAL A 91 -10.42 24.91 9.10
C VAL A 91 -9.33 25.81 8.55
N LEU A 92 -9.00 25.67 7.28
CA LEU A 92 -8.05 26.53 6.56
C LEU A 92 -8.73 27.10 5.31
N ASP A 93 -8.30 28.31 4.94
CA ASP A 93 -8.89 29.15 3.90
C ASP A 93 -8.51 28.71 2.47
N GLU A 94 -9.42 28.93 1.53
CA GLU A 94 -9.38 28.50 0.12
C GLU A 94 -8.14 29.02 -0.65
N VAL A 95 -7.55 30.11 -0.15
CA VAL A 95 -6.35 30.74 -0.72
C VAL A 95 -5.05 30.02 -0.29
N GLU A 96 -4.99 29.46 0.91
CA GLU A 96 -3.84 28.64 1.36
C GLU A 96 -3.82 27.27 0.67
N ILE A 97 -5.00 26.76 0.30
CA ILE A 97 -5.22 25.49 -0.42
C ILE A 97 -4.48 25.47 -1.78
N ALA A 98 -4.52 26.58 -2.52
CA ALA A 98 -3.88 26.67 -3.84
C ALA A 98 -2.34 26.55 -3.79
N TYR A 99 -1.73 26.89 -2.65
CA TYR A 99 -0.28 26.88 -2.43
C TYR A 99 0.24 25.52 -1.92
N MET A 100 -0.63 24.67 -1.38
CA MET A 100 -0.34 23.42 -0.68
C MET A 100 -0.39 22.17 -1.59
N ARG A 101 0.18 22.25 -2.80
CA ARG A 101 0.23 21.14 -3.78
C ARG A 101 1.23 20.05 -3.36
N ARG A 102 0.97 19.41 -2.23
CA ARG A 102 1.56 18.11 -1.88
C ARG A 102 0.60 17.01 -2.29
N ILE A 103 1.21 15.97 -2.82
CA ILE A 103 0.53 14.90 -3.53
C ILE A 103 -0.24 14.05 -2.52
N LEU A 104 -1.57 14.11 -2.59
CA LEU A 104 -2.46 13.19 -1.89
C LEU A 104 -2.63 11.94 -2.75
N VAL A 105 -2.43 10.77 -2.16
CA VAL A 105 -2.64 9.48 -2.84
C VAL A 105 -3.65 8.67 -2.06
N HIS A 106 -4.72 8.23 -2.73
CA HIS A 106 -5.72 7.32 -2.15
C HIS A 106 -5.15 5.92 -2.02
N LEU A 107 -5.29 5.30 -0.86
CA LEU A 107 -4.82 3.93 -0.60
C LEU A 107 -6.02 3.05 -0.25
N TYR A 108 -6.35 2.13 -1.15
CA TYR A 108 -7.39 1.12 -0.95
C TYR A 108 -6.78 -0.18 -0.43
N ILE A 109 -7.13 -0.53 0.81
CA ILE A 109 -6.72 -1.78 1.44
C ILE A 109 -7.87 -2.80 1.41
N TRP A 110 -7.56 -4.05 1.09
CA TRP A 110 -8.53 -5.12 0.88
C TRP A 110 -8.19 -6.38 1.69
N ASP A 111 -9.20 -7.23 1.87
CA ASP A 111 -9.09 -8.59 2.45
C ASP A 111 -8.20 -8.64 3.70
N LYS A 112 -7.19 -9.53 3.68
CA LYS A 112 -6.27 -9.73 4.80
C LYS A 112 -5.54 -8.44 5.19
N ALA A 113 -5.14 -7.60 4.23
CA ALA A 113 -4.47 -6.34 4.54
C ALA A 113 -5.42 -5.37 5.28
N ALA A 114 -6.70 -5.35 4.92
CA ALA A 114 -7.72 -4.59 5.63
C ALA A 114 -8.02 -5.15 7.03
N THR A 115 -8.05 -6.48 7.18
CA THR A 115 -8.18 -7.15 8.49
C THR A 115 -6.99 -6.81 9.39
N ASP A 116 -5.77 -7.01 8.90
CA ASP A 116 -4.53 -6.72 9.63
C ASP A 116 -4.47 -5.23 10.02
N PHE A 117 -4.84 -4.32 9.10
CA PHE A 117 -4.97 -2.89 9.40
C PHE A 117 -5.96 -2.65 10.53
N CYS A 118 -7.18 -3.18 10.43
CA CYS A 118 -8.23 -2.96 11.42
C CYS A 118 -7.84 -3.47 12.81
N GLU A 119 -7.27 -4.67 12.88
CA GLU A 119 -6.80 -5.27 14.14
C GLU A 119 -5.68 -4.44 14.76
N LYS A 120 -4.67 -4.06 13.96
CA LYS A 120 -3.58 -3.20 14.42
C LYS A 120 -4.08 -1.84 14.88
N PHE A 121 -4.93 -1.19 14.09
CA PHE A 121 -5.51 0.12 14.40
C PHE A 121 -6.26 0.10 15.74
N LYS A 122 -7.07 -0.94 15.97
CA LYS A 122 -7.77 -1.13 17.26
C LYS A 122 -6.79 -1.38 18.41
N SER A 123 -5.74 -2.19 18.19
CA SER A 123 -4.76 -2.51 19.22
C SER A 123 -3.87 -1.33 19.61
N LEU A 124 -3.63 -0.39 18.69
CA LEU A 124 -2.75 0.76 18.90
C LEU A 124 -3.33 1.75 19.92
N GLY A 125 -4.65 1.77 20.09
CA GLY A 125 -5.35 2.65 21.05
C GLY A 125 -5.30 4.15 20.71
N LYS A 126 -4.59 4.52 19.64
CA LYS A 126 -4.52 5.87 19.06
C LYS A 126 -4.42 5.77 17.53
N PRO A 127 -4.78 6.84 16.79
CA PRO A 127 -4.52 6.91 15.36
C PRO A 127 -3.02 6.75 15.04
N PRO A 128 -2.63 5.89 14.09
CA PRO A 128 -1.27 5.85 13.59
C PRO A 128 -0.97 7.11 12.77
N SER A 129 0.26 7.61 12.86
CA SER A 129 0.70 8.79 12.12
C SER A 129 1.31 8.43 10.77
N VAL A 130 2.01 7.30 10.69
CA VAL A 130 2.71 6.82 9.49
C VAL A 130 2.21 5.44 9.12
N ILE A 131 2.01 5.22 7.83
CA ILE A 131 1.69 3.92 7.24
C ILE A 131 2.72 3.54 6.18
N LEU A 132 3.11 2.28 6.20
CA LEU A 132 3.82 1.60 5.13
C LEU A 132 2.97 0.43 4.65
N VAL A 133 2.70 0.37 3.35
CA VAL A 133 2.03 -0.77 2.72
C VAL A 133 2.90 -1.33 1.63
N THR A 134 3.16 -2.63 1.72
CA THR A 134 4.01 -3.34 0.77
C THR A 134 3.22 -3.87 -0.42
N THR A 135 3.90 -4.06 -1.55
CA THR A 135 3.37 -4.64 -2.79
C THR A 135 2.05 -4.01 -3.26
N VAL A 136 1.97 -2.68 -3.26
CA VAL A 136 0.82 -1.93 -3.75
C VAL A 136 0.82 -1.84 -5.27
N ASN A 137 -0.38 -1.79 -5.84
CA ASN A 137 -0.63 -1.69 -7.27
C ASN A 137 -1.17 -0.28 -7.61
N PRO A 138 -0.45 0.52 -8.41
CA PRO A 138 -0.95 1.82 -8.85
C PRO A 138 -2.09 1.68 -9.87
N LYS A 139 -3.17 2.41 -9.63
CA LYS A 139 -4.43 2.35 -10.35
C LYS A 139 -5.00 3.74 -10.58
N ARG A 140 -5.63 3.95 -11.73
CA ARG A 140 -6.52 5.11 -11.91
C ARG A 140 -7.92 4.78 -11.43
N PHE A 141 -8.40 5.55 -10.46
CA PHE A 141 -9.78 5.52 -10.01
C PHE A 141 -10.36 6.94 -10.13
N GLY A 142 -11.46 7.10 -10.87
CA GLY A 142 -12.04 8.43 -11.13
C GLY A 142 -11.07 9.42 -11.81
N GLY A 143 -10.08 8.92 -12.56
CA GLY A 143 -9.03 9.72 -13.19
C GLY A 143 -7.83 10.09 -12.29
N ALA A 144 -7.91 9.85 -10.98
CA ALA A 144 -6.84 10.13 -10.02
C ALA A 144 -5.95 8.89 -9.78
N LEU A 145 -4.67 9.12 -9.47
CA LEU A 145 -3.79 8.06 -8.99
C LEU A 145 -4.29 7.56 -7.62
N SER A 146 -4.42 6.25 -7.54
CA SER A 146 -4.69 5.50 -6.32
C SER A 146 -3.74 4.32 -6.22
N LEU A 147 -3.52 3.85 -5.00
CA LEU A 147 -2.76 2.65 -4.71
C LEU A 147 -3.73 1.61 -4.15
N SER A 148 -3.66 0.39 -4.64
CA SER A 148 -4.48 -0.71 -4.14
C SER A 148 -3.61 -1.82 -3.58
N SER A 149 -3.94 -2.28 -2.38
CA SER A 149 -3.29 -3.45 -1.79
C SER A 149 -3.62 -4.72 -2.55
N LEU A 150 -2.73 -5.70 -2.50
CA LEU A 150 -2.94 -7.04 -3.04
C LEU A 150 -2.91 -8.08 -1.92
N SER A 151 -3.16 -9.34 -2.26
CA SER A 151 -3.11 -10.45 -1.30
C SER A 151 -1.74 -10.64 -0.64
N SER A 152 -0.66 -10.18 -1.29
CA SER A 152 0.70 -10.16 -0.75
C SER A 152 1.02 -8.93 0.11
N SER A 153 0.15 -7.93 0.14
CA SER A 153 0.39 -6.68 0.84
C SER A 153 0.41 -6.87 2.35
N ARG A 154 1.38 -6.23 2.99
CA ARG A 154 1.51 -6.13 4.45
C ARG A 154 1.48 -4.67 4.87
N VAL A 155 0.85 -4.42 6.01
CA VAL A 155 0.67 -3.08 6.60
C VAL A 155 1.56 -2.94 7.83
N PHE A 156 2.27 -1.83 7.91
CA PHE A 156 3.12 -1.45 9.03
C PHE A 156 2.79 -0.01 9.47
N PHE A 157 2.78 0.23 10.77
CA PHE A 157 2.55 1.56 11.35
C PHE A 157 3.76 2.06 12.14
N ASP A 158 3.94 3.37 12.18
CA ASP A 158 4.79 4.09 13.15
C ASP A 158 6.12 3.36 13.49
N MET A 159 6.14 2.62 14.61
CA MET A 159 7.36 2.00 15.13
C MET A 159 7.58 0.54 14.67
N ASP A 160 6.74 0.01 13.78
CA ASP A 160 6.75 -1.39 13.35
C ASP A 160 8.08 -1.79 12.68
N VAL A 161 8.59 -0.97 11.77
CA VAL A 161 9.82 -1.25 11.00
C VAL A 161 10.71 0.00 10.88
N GLN A 162 11.98 -0.21 10.56
CA GLN A 162 12.95 0.89 10.49
C GLN A 162 12.50 2.06 9.58
N PRO A 163 11.97 1.84 8.37
CA PRO A 163 11.52 2.94 7.52
C PRO A 163 10.37 3.77 8.12
N THR A 164 9.42 3.13 8.80
CA THR A 164 8.29 3.87 9.42
C THR A 164 8.78 4.71 10.60
N ARG A 165 9.78 4.23 11.36
CA ARG A 165 10.42 5.00 12.44
C ARG A 165 11.15 6.24 11.92
N GLU A 166 11.95 6.06 10.86
CA GLU A 166 12.71 7.14 10.24
C GLU A 166 11.78 8.20 9.65
N TYR A 167 10.72 7.76 8.96
CA TYR A 167 9.71 8.67 8.41
C TYR A 167 8.94 9.39 9.52
N LEU A 168 8.60 8.71 10.61
CA LEU A 168 7.92 9.33 11.76
C LEU A 168 8.81 10.40 12.42
N ALA A 169 10.09 10.11 12.67
CA ALA A 169 11.02 11.08 13.23
C ALA A 169 11.19 12.31 12.31
N TRP A 170 11.23 12.08 10.99
CA TRP A 170 11.21 13.16 10.01
C TRP A 170 9.90 13.96 10.08
N LEU A 171 8.75 13.29 10.16
CA LEU A 171 7.44 13.92 10.22
C LEU A 171 7.29 14.83 11.44
N GLU A 172 7.70 14.36 12.62
CA GLU A 172 7.67 15.12 13.88
C GLU A 172 8.58 16.34 13.83
N SER A 173 9.74 16.23 13.17
CA SER A 173 10.70 17.34 13.00
C SER A 173 10.29 18.34 11.92
N ASN A 174 9.28 18.03 11.10
CA ASN A 174 8.85 18.81 9.94
C ASN A 174 7.33 19.06 9.95
N SER A 175 6.71 19.18 11.12
CA SER A 175 5.26 19.29 11.29
C SER A 175 4.64 20.46 10.49
N GLU A 176 5.29 21.63 10.46
CA GLU A 176 4.84 22.78 9.68
C GLU A 176 4.79 22.53 8.17
N VAL A 177 5.59 21.59 7.69
CA VAL A 177 5.74 21.24 6.28
C VAL A 177 4.79 20.08 5.96
N ALA A 178 4.65 19.11 6.87
CA ALA A 178 3.70 18.00 6.79
C ALA A 178 2.25 18.47 6.85
N ASN A 179 1.95 19.51 7.63
CA ASN A 179 0.62 20.10 7.74
C ASN A 179 0.15 20.81 6.46
N ARG A 180 1.04 20.97 5.46
CA ARG A 180 0.75 21.61 4.16
C ARG A 180 0.20 20.69 3.05
N VAL A 181 -0.47 19.58 3.39
CA VAL A 181 -1.09 18.66 2.43
C VAL A 181 -2.61 18.76 2.58
N ASN A 182 -3.31 19.28 1.56
CA ASN A 182 -4.77 19.36 1.57
C ASN A 182 -5.40 18.02 1.12
N ALA A 183 -6.50 17.63 1.76
CA ALA A 183 -7.27 16.43 1.49
C ALA A 183 -8.33 16.58 0.37
N GLU A 184 -8.55 17.78 -0.17
CA GLU A 184 -9.66 18.09 -1.10
C GLU A 184 -9.57 17.51 -2.53
N ILE A 185 -8.68 16.56 -2.80
CA ILE A 185 -8.86 15.66 -3.95
C ILE A 185 -9.55 14.39 -3.45
N VAL A 186 -10.76 14.54 -2.91
CA VAL A 186 -11.65 13.40 -2.68
C VAL A 186 -12.35 13.12 -4.01
N THR A 187 -11.80 12.20 -4.80
CA THR A 187 -12.61 11.54 -5.84
C THR A 187 -13.67 10.74 -5.11
N LYS A 188 -14.85 11.36 -4.93
CA LYS A 188 -16.04 10.74 -4.39
C LYS A 188 -16.26 9.43 -5.14
N ALA A 189 -15.91 8.31 -4.51
CA ALA A 189 -16.35 7.02 -5.01
C ALA A 189 -17.86 7.00 -4.75
N GLU A 190 -18.68 7.20 -5.78
CA GLU A 190 -20.08 6.85 -5.65
C GLU A 190 -20.14 5.36 -5.33
N THR A 191 -20.48 5.04 -4.08
CA THR A 191 -20.81 3.68 -3.67
C THR A 191 -22.06 3.26 -4.42
N ALA A 192 -21.86 2.68 -5.61
CA ALA A 192 -22.91 1.95 -6.29
C ALA A 192 -22.99 0.55 -5.69
N THR A 193 -24.15 0.21 -5.15
CA THR A 193 -24.49 -1.16 -4.80
C THR A 193 -24.45 -2.04 -6.05
N ILE A 194 -24.22 -3.35 -5.86
CA ILE A 194 -24.33 -4.33 -6.95
C ILE A 194 -25.71 -4.21 -7.65
N GLY A 195 -26.77 -3.86 -6.92
CA GLY A 195 -28.11 -3.61 -7.47
C GLY A 195 -28.18 -2.38 -8.38
N GLU A 196 -27.50 -1.28 -8.03
CA GLU A 196 -27.43 -0.07 -8.86
C GLU A 196 -26.60 -0.31 -10.13
N LEU A 197 -25.48 -1.04 -10.03
CA LEU A 197 -24.68 -1.43 -11.20
C LEU A 197 -25.46 -2.36 -12.15
N LEU A 198 -26.18 -3.34 -11.62
CA LEU A 198 -27.05 -4.23 -12.40
C LEU A 198 -28.24 -3.50 -13.04
N SER A 199 -28.72 -2.42 -12.41
CA SER A 199 -29.81 -1.60 -12.96
C SER A 199 -29.32 -0.71 -14.09
N TYR A 200 -28.13 -0.12 -13.95
CA TYR A 200 -27.47 0.68 -14.99
C TYR A 200 -27.13 -0.14 -16.25
N MET A 201 -26.55 -1.33 -16.08
CA MET A 201 -26.23 -2.22 -17.22
C MET A 201 -27.47 -2.66 -18.01
N LYS A 202 -28.65 -2.67 -17.39
CA LYS A 202 -29.93 -2.97 -18.05
C LYS A 202 -30.55 -1.77 -18.77
N GLN A 203 -30.05 -0.55 -18.53
CA GLN A 203 -30.52 0.67 -19.21
C GLN A 203 -29.82 0.89 -20.57
N GLU A 204 -28.64 0.32 -20.80
CA GLU A 204 -27.94 0.41 -22.10
C GLU A 204 -28.67 -0.33 -23.24
N GLU A 205 -29.59 -1.25 -22.94
CA GLU A 205 -30.43 -1.90 -23.96
C GLU A 205 -31.72 -1.11 -24.30
N ALA A 206 -31.92 0.09 -23.73
CA ALA A 206 -33.17 0.85 -23.87
C ALA A 206 -33.05 2.22 -24.56
N ASN A 207 -31.94 2.53 -25.23
CA ASN A 207 -31.82 3.72 -26.08
C ASN A 207 -31.42 3.34 -27.52
N VAL A 208 -32.42 2.97 -28.31
CA VAL A 208 -32.50 3.24 -29.76
C VAL A 208 -33.64 4.20 -29.98
#